data_AF-A0AAV4LWJ6-F1
#
_entry.id   AF-A0AAV4LWJ6-F1
#
_cell.length_a   1.000
_cell.length_b   1.000
_cell.length_c   1.000
_cell.angle_alpha   90.00
_cell.angle_beta   90.00
_cell.angle_gamma   90.00
#
_symmetry.space_group_name_H-M   'P 1'
#
loop_
_entity.id
_entity.type
_entity.pdbx_description
1 polymer ?
#
loop_
_entity_poly.entity_id
_entity_poly.type
_entity_poly.pdbx_seq_one_letter_code
_entity_poly.pdbx_strand_id
1 'polypeptide(L)'
;MAKGLRAKSLRRYRTAKRQVVDAAVEVPRVREANRKVRLLQRGIDMTPKVKPNKFLEPDDPEAVIPQRVVKPAIDLRSEAVPLSGLAGMYNRRKFTEDEVKESHFLSVVQSHLLPVKGEIAMDTDETPAAVRSTAREGNYKRGKAHMHALKKLTALKKRKK
;
A
#
# COMPACT_ATOMS: atom_id res chain seq x y z
N MET A 1 -1.02 -6.83 22.53
CA MET A 1 0.23 -7.50 22.12
C MET A 1 0.81 -6.82 20.89
N ALA A 2 2.04 -6.32 20.96
CA ALA A 2 2.74 -5.82 19.78
C ALA A 2 3.22 -7.00 18.90
N LYS A 3 3.29 -6.80 17.58
CA LYS A 3 3.85 -7.81 16.68
C LYS A 3 5.38 -7.76 16.73
N GLY A 4 6.03 -8.92 16.68
CA GLY A 4 7.49 -9.00 16.65
C GLY A 4 8.11 -8.48 15.34
N LEU A 5 9.41 -8.16 15.38
CA LEU A 5 10.17 -7.63 14.25
C LEU A 5 10.08 -8.52 13.00
N ARG A 6 10.00 -9.84 13.16
CA ARG A 6 9.97 -10.79 12.03
C ARG A 6 8.57 -11.04 11.48
N ALA A 7 7.53 -10.41 12.04
CA ALA A 7 6.16 -10.60 11.59
C ALA A 7 6.02 -10.26 10.09
N LYS A 8 5.43 -11.19 9.32
CA LYS A 8 5.31 -11.08 7.86
C LYS A 8 4.60 -9.80 7.43
N SER A 9 3.53 -9.39 8.14
CA SER A 9 2.82 -8.14 7.84
C SER A 9 3.73 -6.91 7.96
N LEU A 10 4.50 -6.79 9.05
CA LEU A 10 5.41 -5.65 9.27
C LEU A 10 6.62 -5.66 8.32
N ARG A 11 7.06 -6.85 7.88
CA ARG A 11 8.08 -6.97 6.84
C ARG A 11 7.56 -6.41 5.51
N ARG A 12 6.36 -6.79 5.07
CA ARG A 12 5.73 -6.29 3.83
C ARG A 12 5.55 -4.77 3.83
N TYR A 13 5.17 -4.19 4.97
CA TYR A 13 5.07 -2.73 5.09
C TYR A 13 6.43 -2.04 4.99
N ARG A 14 7.46 -2.59 5.64
CA ARG A 14 8.81 -2.02 5.55
C ARG A 14 9.36 -2.11 4.14
N THR A 15 9.11 -3.20 3.41
CA THR A 15 9.53 -3.30 2.01
C THR A 15 8.84 -2.27 1.14
N ALA A 16 7.52 -2.07 1.30
CA ALA A 16 6.78 -1.05 0.56
C ALA A 16 7.29 0.38 0.87
N LYS A 17 7.59 0.68 2.14
CA LYS A 17 8.16 1.98 2.53
C LYS A 17 9.59 2.19 2.00
N ARG A 18 10.42 1.13 1.99
CA ARG A 18 11.77 1.19 1.42
C ARG A 18 11.73 1.59 -0.04
N GLN A 19 10.88 0.95 -0.85
CA GLN A 19 10.77 1.31 -2.27
C GLN A 19 10.47 2.79 -2.52
N VAL A 20 9.62 3.42 -1.69
CA VAL A 20 9.33 4.86 -1.77
C VAL A 20 10.56 5.68 -1.39
N VAL A 21 11.25 5.32 -0.31
CA VAL A 21 12.48 6.01 0.14
C VAL A 21 13.61 5.85 -0.88
N ASP A 22 13.80 4.65 -1.40
CA ASP A 22 14.82 4.33 -2.39
C ASP A 22 14.62 5.20 -3.64
N ALA A 23 13.39 5.28 -4.15
CA ALA A 23 13.04 6.09 -5.30
C ALA A 23 13.19 7.61 -5.04
N ALA A 24 12.73 8.09 -3.88
CA ALA A 24 12.71 9.52 -3.57
C ALA A 24 14.08 10.08 -3.11
N VAL A 25 14.92 9.27 -2.48
CA VAL A 25 16.14 9.73 -1.80
C VAL A 25 17.39 9.05 -2.31
N GLU A 26 17.40 7.72 -2.37
CA GLU A 26 18.63 6.98 -2.63
C GLU A 26 19.05 7.09 -4.09
N VAL A 27 18.13 6.83 -5.02
CA VAL A 27 18.37 6.96 -6.46
C VAL A 27 18.90 8.33 -6.87
N PRO A 28 18.29 9.48 -6.49
CA PRO A 28 18.81 10.79 -6.87
C PRO A 28 20.19 11.05 -6.26
N ARG A 29 20.44 10.67 -5.00
CA ARG A 29 21.76 10.80 -4.38
C ARG A 29 22.83 9.98 -5.09
N VAL A 30 22.53 8.74 -5.46
CA VAL A 30 23.45 7.88 -6.21
C VAL A 30 23.71 8.47 -7.60
N ARG A 31 22.70 9.00 -8.29
CA ARG A 31 22.87 9.68 -9.58
C ARG A 31 23.76 10.92 -9.47
N GLU A 32 23.56 11.75 -8.45
CA GLU A 32 24.40 12.92 -8.17
C GLU A 32 25.85 12.52 -7.86
N ALA A 33 26.04 11.50 -7.02
CA ALA A 33 27.37 10.98 -6.70
C ALA A 33 28.08 10.46 -7.95
N ASN A 34 27.39 9.67 -8.78
CA ASN A 34 27.93 9.17 -10.05
C ASN A 34 28.28 10.32 -11.00
N ARG A 35 27.46 11.37 -11.07
CA ARG A 35 27.77 12.57 -11.86
C ARG A 35 29.05 13.24 -11.37
N LYS A 36 29.21 13.42 -10.06
CA LYS A 36 30.42 14.01 -9.46
C LYS A 36 31.67 13.19 -9.79
N VAL A 37 31.60 11.87 -9.63
CA VAL A 37 32.72 10.96 -9.94
C VAL A 37 33.12 11.08 -11.42
N ARG A 38 32.16 11.13 -12.35
CA ARG A 38 32.45 11.30 -13.78
C ARG A 38 33.10 12.64 -14.13
N LEU A 39 32.76 13.71 -13.42
CA LEU A 39 33.36 15.03 -13.63
C LEU A 39 34.79 15.08 -13.09
N LEU A 40 35.02 14.49 -11.91
CA LEU A 40 36.36 14.34 -11.35
C LEU A 40 37.28 13.51 -12.25
N GLN A 41 36.77 12.41 -12.83
CA GLN A 41 37.51 11.60 -13.81
C GLN A 41 37.94 12.38 -15.06
N ARG A 42 37.22 13.45 -15.42
CA ARG A 42 37.54 14.35 -16.54
C ARG A 42 38.50 15.48 -16.13
N GLY A 43 38.96 15.50 -14.88
CA GLY A 43 39.83 16.55 -14.34
C GLY A 43 39.10 17.86 -14.00
N ILE A 44 37.77 17.84 -13.90
CA ILE A 44 36.99 19.03 -13.51
C ILE A 44 36.81 19.01 -11.99
N ASP A 45 37.39 20.00 -11.32
CA ASP A 45 37.21 20.19 -9.89
C ASP A 45 35.79 20.66 -9.57
N MET A 46 35.12 19.88 -8.72
CA MET A 46 33.72 20.05 -8.32
C MET A 46 33.59 20.40 -6.82
N THR A 47 34.63 20.99 -6.24
CA THR A 47 34.59 21.46 -4.84
C THR A 47 33.66 22.67 -4.75
N PRO A 48 32.56 22.59 -3.97
CA PRO A 48 31.66 23.72 -3.81
C PRO A 48 32.41 24.82 -3.06
N LYS A 49 32.48 26.02 -3.65
CA LYS A 49 33.00 27.20 -2.95
C LYS A 49 32.07 27.52 -1.78
N VAL A 50 32.61 27.46 -0.56
CA VAL A 50 31.87 27.83 0.65
C VAL A 50 31.73 29.35 0.64
N LYS A 51 30.50 29.86 0.67
CA LYS A 51 30.25 31.30 0.76
C LYS A 51 30.42 31.77 2.21
N PRO A 52 30.97 32.97 2.44
CA PRO A 52 31.10 33.51 3.78
C PRO A 52 29.72 33.74 4.43
N ASN A 53 29.68 33.70 5.76
CA ASN A 53 28.45 33.86 6.53
C ASN A 53 28.20 35.35 6.80
N LYS A 54 27.07 35.86 6.30
CA LYS A 54 26.71 37.28 6.44
C LYS A 54 26.54 37.76 7.88
N PHE A 55 26.25 36.86 8.82
CA PHE A 55 26.20 37.21 10.25
C PHE A 55 27.57 37.44 10.88
N LEU A 56 28.61 36.82 10.33
CA LEU A 56 29.98 36.95 10.83
C LEU A 56 30.69 38.13 10.17
N GLU A 57 30.50 38.26 8.86
CA GLU A 57 31.12 39.28 8.00
C GLU A 57 29.99 40.10 7.33
N PRO A 58 29.43 41.08 8.05
CA PRO A 58 28.32 41.88 7.53
C PRO A 58 28.73 42.76 6.35
N ASP A 59 29.99 43.15 6.26
CA ASP A 59 30.49 44.08 5.24
C ASP A 59 30.79 43.39 3.90
N ASP A 60 31.01 42.07 3.89
CA ASP A 60 31.36 41.35 2.65
C ASP A 60 30.14 41.17 1.72
N PRO A 61 30.20 41.64 0.47
CA PRO A 61 29.06 41.58 -0.46
C PRO A 61 28.76 40.16 -0.95
N GLU A 62 29.75 39.26 -0.91
CA GLU A 62 29.58 37.85 -1.31
C GLU A 62 29.01 36.97 -0.20
N ALA A 63 28.94 37.48 1.03
CA ALA A 63 28.46 36.73 2.18
C ALA A 63 26.94 36.52 2.11
N VAL A 64 26.51 35.30 2.44
CA VAL A 64 25.10 34.88 2.34
C VAL A 64 24.56 34.57 3.72
N ILE A 65 23.30 34.95 3.96
CA ILE A 65 22.57 34.56 5.17
C ILE A 65 22.25 33.06 5.06
N PRO A 66 22.76 32.20 5.96
CA PRO A 66 22.49 30.77 5.91
C PRO A 66 21.00 30.49 6.08
N GLN A 67 20.34 30.04 5.02
CA GLN A 67 18.95 29.61 5.05
C GLN A 67 18.86 28.09 5.10
N ARG A 68 17.96 27.57 5.93
CA ARG A 68 17.64 26.14 5.94
C ARG A 68 16.83 25.80 4.69
N VAL A 69 17.40 24.99 3.80
CA VAL A 69 16.66 24.47 2.64
C VAL A 69 15.52 23.58 3.12
N VAL A 70 14.29 23.90 2.72
CA VAL A 70 13.10 23.07 2.98
C VAL A 70 13.26 21.78 2.20
N LYS A 71 13.35 20.65 2.91
CA LYS A 71 13.37 19.33 2.27
C LYS A 71 11.93 18.85 2.10
N PRO A 72 11.53 18.34 0.92
CA PRO A 72 10.19 17.80 0.73
C PRO A 72 9.96 16.65 1.70
N ALA A 73 8.81 16.68 2.40
CA ALA A 73 8.44 15.64 3.34
C ALA A 73 8.02 14.37 2.58
N ILE A 74 8.59 13.23 2.94
CA ILE A 74 8.18 11.93 2.39
C ILE A 74 6.97 11.47 3.18
N ASP A 75 5.82 11.33 2.52
CA ASP A 75 4.63 10.75 3.14
C ASP A 75 4.71 9.22 3.11
N LEU A 76 4.72 8.59 4.29
CA LEU A 76 4.78 7.15 4.49
C LEU A 76 3.48 6.57 5.05
N ARG A 77 2.38 7.34 5.02
CA ARG A 77 1.03 6.85 5.28
C ARG A 77 0.64 5.81 4.23
N SER A 78 -0.24 4.89 4.60
CA SER A 78 -0.68 3.81 3.68
C SER A 78 -1.31 4.34 2.39
N GLU A 79 -1.92 5.53 2.42
CA GLU A 79 -2.52 6.15 1.24
C GLU A 79 -1.49 6.57 0.18
N ALA A 80 -0.35 7.09 0.62
CA ALA A 80 0.73 7.57 -0.25
C ALA A 80 1.67 6.45 -0.72
N VAL A 81 1.61 5.27 -0.09
CA VAL A 81 2.47 4.13 -0.42
C VAL A 81 1.66 3.12 -1.25
N PRO A 82 1.87 3.04 -2.58
CA PRO A 82 0.98 2.29 -3.48
C PRO A 82 0.91 0.79 -3.12
N LEU A 83 2.06 0.19 -2.82
CA LEU A 83 2.20 -1.24 -2.50
C LEU A 83 1.77 -1.60 -1.06
N SER A 84 1.41 -0.61 -0.23
CA SER A 84 0.97 -0.86 1.14
C SER A 84 -0.35 -1.64 1.20
N GLY A 85 -1.20 -1.50 0.18
CA GLY A 85 -2.46 -2.24 0.06
C GLY A 85 -2.28 -3.75 -0.06
N LEU A 86 -1.15 -4.20 -0.61
CA LEU A 86 -0.80 -5.61 -0.76
C LEU A 86 -0.16 -6.20 0.52
N ALA A 87 0.21 -5.35 1.48
CA ALA A 87 0.88 -5.80 2.70
C ALA A 87 -0.05 -6.62 3.62
N GLY A 88 -1.37 -6.44 3.51
CA GLY A 88 -2.36 -7.27 4.19
C GLY A 88 -3.81 -6.87 3.89
N MET A 89 -4.72 -7.79 4.17
CA MET A 89 -6.17 -7.63 3.98
C MET A 89 -6.67 -6.46 4.87
N TYR A 90 -7.34 -5.47 4.28
CA TYR A 90 -7.94 -4.26 4.91
C TYR A 90 -7.05 -3.04 5.21
N ASN A 91 -5.84 -2.99 4.69
CA ASN A 91 -4.86 -1.97 5.08
C ASN A 91 -4.93 -0.66 4.29
N ARG A 92 -5.14 -0.73 2.96
CA ARG A 92 -5.45 0.41 2.11
C ARG A 92 -6.87 0.19 1.61
N ARG A 93 -7.78 1.11 1.93
CA ARG A 93 -9.21 0.99 1.61
C ARG A 93 -9.60 1.76 0.35
N LYS A 94 -8.83 2.78 -0.01
CA LYS A 94 -9.05 3.65 -1.17
C LYS A 94 -7.95 3.36 -2.19
N PHE A 95 -8.26 2.51 -3.16
CA PHE A 95 -7.45 2.30 -4.35
C PHE A 95 -7.99 3.21 -5.46
N THR A 96 -7.12 3.74 -6.31
CA THR A 96 -7.58 4.40 -7.53
C THR A 96 -8.13 3.35 -8.49
N GLU A 97 -9.06 3.74 -9.37
CA GLU A 97 -9.64 2.81 -10.34
C GLU A 97 -8.59 2.14 -11.23
N ASP A 98 -7.51 2.86 -11.53
CA ASP A 98 -6.40 2.35 -12.35
C ASP A 98 -5.57 1.31 -11.59
N GLU A 99 -5.29 1.52 -10.31
CA GLU A 99 -4.62 0.52 -9.48
C GLU A 99 -5.46 -0.75 -9.32
N VAL A 100 -6.79 -0.65 -9.26
CA VAL A 100 -7.70 -1.80 -9.20
C VAL A 100 -7.69 -2.59 -10.52
N LYS A 101 -7.63 -1.90 -11.67
CA LYS A 101 -7.53 -2.54 -12.99
C LYS A 101 -6.19 -3.26 -13.16
N GLU A 102 -5.10 -2.67 -12.69
CA GLU A 102 -3.74 -3.26 -12.77
C GLU A 102 -3.57 -4.45 -11.81
N SER A 103 -4.25 -4.44 -10.67
CA SER A 103 -4.14 -5.49 -9.66
C SER A 103 -5.15 -6.61 -9.90
N HIS A 104 -4.78 -7.56 -10.76
CA HIS A 104 -5.52 -8.81 -10.98
C HIS A 104 -5.89 -9.54 -9.66
N PHE A 105 -5.09 -9.40 -8.60
CA PHE A 105 -5.35 -10.00 -7.29
C PHE A 105 -6.43 -9.27 -6.46
N LEU A 106 -6.56 -7.94 -6.57
CA LEU A 106 -7.61 -7.18 -5.87
C LEU A 106 -8.97 -7.36 -6.55
N SER A 107 -8.98 -7.49 -7.88
CA SER A 107 -10.21 -7.76 -8.64
C SER A 107 -10.94 -9.04 -8.19
N VAL A 108 -10.21 -10.09 -7.79
CA VAL A 108 -10.79 -11.37 -7.35
C VAL A 108 -11.26 -11.31 -5.89
N VAL A 109 -10.53 -10.59 -5.02
CA VAL A 109 -10.82 -10.49 -3.58
C VAL A 109 -11.84 -9.39 -3.23
N GLN A 110 -12.05 -8.40 -4.10
CA GLN A 110 -13.02 -7.31 -3.88
C GLN A 110 -14.20 -7.29 -4.86
N SER A 111 -14.30 -8.26 -5.77
CA SER A 111 -15.43 -8.39 -6.72
C SER A 111 -16.81 -8.35 -6.05
N HIS A 112 -16.91 -8.78 -4.80
CA HIS A 112 -18.13 -8.85 -3.99
C HIS A 112 -18.33 -7.65 -3.06
N LEU A 113 -17.33 -6.76 -2.97
CA LEU A 113 -17.37 -5.53 -2.16
C LEU A 113 -17.50 -4.26 -3.01
N LEU A 114 -17.23 -4.35 -4.30
CA LEU A 114 -17.51 -3.29 -5.26
C LEU A 114 -18.98 -3.41 -5.70
N PRO A 115 -19.75 -2.31 -5.72
CA PRO A 115 -21.07 -2.33 -6.31
C PRO A 115 -20.95 -2.79 -7.76
N VAL A 116 -21.83 -3.69 -8.19
CA VAL A 116 -21.93 -4.08 -9.60
C VAL A 116 -22.19 -2.79 -10.39
N LYS A 117 -21.40 -2.55 -11.44
CA LYS A 117 -21.53 -1.35 -12.28
C LYS A 117 -23.01 -1.07 -12.59
N GLY A 118 -23.56 0.02 -12.06
CA GLY A 118 -24.93 0.45 -12.33
C GLY A 118 -25.64 1.23 -11.23
N GLU A 119 -25.26 1.11 -9.95
CA GLU A 119 -26.05 1.72 -8.85
C GLU A 119 -25.33 2.90 -8.20
N ILE A 120 -25.35 4.04 -8.90
CA ILE A 120 -25.39 5.35 -8.24
C ILE A 120 -26.59 6.08 -8.83
N ALA A 121 -27.79 5.61 -8.48
CA ALA A 121 -29.01 6.40 -8.61
C ALA A 121 -29.58 6.51 -7.19
N MET A 122 -29.54 7.72 -6.65
CA MET A 122 -30.35 8.06 -5.49
C MET A 122 -31.79 8.16 -5.97
N ASP A 123 -32.53 7.06 -5.91
CA ASP A 123 -33.98 7.06 -6.12
C ASP A 123 -34.66 7.14 -4.76
N THR A 124 -35.27 8.30 -4.49
CA THR A 124 -35.90 8.65 -3.21
C THR A 124 -37.33 8.14 -3.04
N ASP A 125 -37.84 7.27 -3.91
CA ASP A 125 -39.25 6.87 -3.89
C ASP A 125 -39.45 5.38 -4.15
N GLU A 126 -39.12 4.53 -3.16
CA GLU A 126 -39.67 3.17 -3.10
C GLU A 126 -40.21 2.87 -1.69
N THR A 127 -41.50 2.51 -1.68
CA THR A 127 -42.30 2.15 -0.51
C THR A 127 -41.59 1.16 0.42
N PRO A 128 -41.87 1.16 1.75
CA PRO A 128 -41.20 0.25 2.67
C PRO A 128 -41.56 -1.20 2.34
N ALA A 129 -40.65 -1.89 1.65
CA ALA A 129 -40.71 -3.33 1.51
C ALA A 129 -40.69 -3.92 2.93
N ALA A 130 -41.73 -4.69 3.27
CA ALA A 130 -41.86 -5.31 4.58
C ALA A 130 -40.58 -6.08 4.92
N VAL A 131 -39.81 -5.58 5.89
CA VAL A 131 -38.60 -6.22 6.37
C VAL A 131 -38.99 -7.52 7.07
N ARG A 132 -39.00 -8.62 6.30
CA ARG A 132 -38.98 -9.96 6.88
C ARG A 132 -37.58 -10.16 7.45
N SER A 133 -37.53 -10.46 8.74
CA SER A 133 -36.28 -10.74 9.43
C SER A 133 -35.47 -11.79 8.65
N THR A 134 -34.22 -11.46 8.31
CA THR A 134 -33.23 -12.46 7.89
C THR A 134 -32.73 -13.20 9.13
N ALA A 135 -33.64 -13.79 9.90
CA ALA A 135 -33.29 -14.79 10.87
C ALA A 135 -32.59 -15.92 10.09
N ARG A 136 -31.31 -16.07 10.42
CA ARG A 136 -30.22 -16.90 9.88
C ARG A 136 -30.59 -18.29 9.32
N GLU A 137 -31.44 -18.37 8.31
CA GLU A 137 -31.62 -19.55 7.47
C GLU A 137 -30.62 -19.46 6.31
N GLY A 138 -29.46 -20.10 6.43
CA GLY A 138 -28.65 -20.37 5.23
C GLY A 138 -27.13 -20.36 5.35
N ASN A 139 -26.52 -20.10 6.51
CA ASN A 139 -25.06 -20.06 6.62
C ASN A 139 -24.36 -21.35 7.10
N TYR A 140 -25.07 -22.46 7.18
CA TYR A 140 -24.42 -23.78 7.22
C TYR A 140 -24.44 -24.38 5.82
N LYS A 141 -23.48 -23.97 4.97
CA LYS A 141 -23.09 -24.84 3.85
C LYS A 141 -22.73 -26.18 4.49
N ARG A 142 -23.58 -27.21 4.34
CA ARG A 142 -23.30 -28.59 4.77
C ARG A 142 -21.95 -28.96 4.17
N GLY A 143 -20.91 -28.85 5.00
CA GLY A 143 -19.53 -28.90 4.52
C GLY A 143 -19.22 -30.24 3.88
N LYS A 144 -18.10 -30.30 3.13
CA LYS A 144 -17.57 -31.55 2.55
C LYS A 144 -17.50 -32.69 3.58
N ALA A 145 -17.34 -32.37 4.86
CA ALA A 145 -17.38 -33.30 5.99
C ALA A 145 -18.73 -34.03 6.14
N HIS A 146 -19.86 -33.35 5.98
CA HIS A 146 -21.19 -33.96 6.10
C HIS A 146 -21.47 -34.92 4.94
N MET A 147 -21.10 -34.54 3.72
CA MET A 147 -21.19 -35.41 2.54
C MET A 147 -20.27 -36.63 2.65
N HIS A 148 -19.08 -36.46 3.23
CA HIS A 148 -18.15 -37.56 3.49
C HIS A 148 -18.68 -38.52 4.56
N ALA A 149 -19.30 -38.00 5.63
CA ALA A 149 -19.95 -38.82 6.66
C ALA A 149 -21.14 -39.62 6.09
N LEU A 150 -21.97 -39.02 5.26
CA LEU A 150 -23.08 -39.71 4.58
C LEU A 150 -22.59 -40.80 3.62
N LYS A 151 -21.51 -40.54 2.86
CA LYS A 151 -20.88 -41.57 2.00
C LYS A 151 -20.34 -42.75 2.80
N LYS A 152 -19.71 -42.50 3.96
CA LYS A 152 -19.25 -43.58 4.85
C LYS A 152 -20.41 -44.39 5.44
N LEU A 153 -21.47 -43.72 5.90
CA LEU A 153 -22.64 -44.41 6.46
C LEU A 153 -23.39 -45.25 5.43
N THR A 154 -23.53 -44.75 4.20
CA THR A 154 -24.16 -45.51 3.09
C THR A 154 -23.33 -46.72 2.67
N ALA A 155 -22.00 -46.58 2.62
CA ALA A 155 -21.10 -47.71 2.35
C ALA A 155 -21.16 -48.80 3.44
N LEU A 156 -21.25 -48.41 4.72
CA LEU A 156 -21.43 -49.37 5.83
C LEU A 156 -22.78 -50.10 5.77
N LYS A 157 -23.86 -49.41 5.41
CA LYS A 157 -25.18 -50.03 5.24
C LYS A 157 -25.22 -51.01 4.06
N LYS A 158 -24.51 -50.73 2.96
CA LYS A 158 -24.38 -51.64 1.82
C LYS A 158 -23.59 -52.91 2.12
N ARG A 159 -22.66 -52.87 3.08
CA ARG A 159 -21.88 -54.06 3.51
C ARG A 159 -22.62 -54.95 4.51
N LYS A 160 -23.70 -54.45 5.12
CA LYS A 160 -24.54 -55.21 6.07
C LYS A 160 -25.77 -55.87 5.42
N LYS A 161 -26.02 -55.60 4.14
CA LYS A 161 -26.95 -56.36 3.29
C LYS A 161 -26.14 -57.32 2.44
#